data_AF-A0AAP2RF31-F1
#
_entry.id   AF-A0AAP2RF31-F1
#
_cell.length_a   1.000
_cell.length_b   1.000
_cell.length_c   1.000
_cell.angle_alpha   90.00
_cell.angle_beta   90.00
_cell.angle_gamma   90.00
#
_symmetry.space_group_name_H-M   'P 1'
#
loop_
_entity.id
_entity.type
_entity.pdbx_description
1 polymer ?
#
loop_
_entity_poly.entity_id
_entity_poly.type
_entity_poly.pdbx_seq_one_letter_code
_entity_poly.pdbx_strand_id
1 'polypeptide(L)' 'MPKVEVPEDLHKNVKKFAIDHNLTIKDAYAQLVQFALDQKYDKNSLKKILKDKGSSDNIIVGS' A
#
# COMPACT_ATOMS: atom_id res chain seq x y z
N MET A 1 10.32 -14.36 -1.23
CA MET A 1 9.68 -13.17 -0.65
C MET A 1 9.60 -13.37 0.86
N PRO A 2 10.11 -12.43 1.68
CA PRO A 2 9.92 -12.51 3.12
C PRO A 2 8.41 -12.53 3.42
N LYS A 3 7.97 -13.50 4.21
CA LYS A 3 6.59 -13.53 4.72
C LYS A 3 6.49 -12.45 5.78
N VAL A 4 5.92 -11.31 5.40
CA VAL A 4 5.59 -10.27 6.37
C VAL A 4 4.36 -10.76 7.12
N GLU A 5 4.54 -11.10 8.40
CA GLU A 5 3.42 -11.46 9.26
C GLU A 5 2.60 -10.21 9.56
N VAL A 6 1.37 -10.20 9.06
CA VAL A 6 0.40 -9.16 9.38
C VAL A 6 -0.17 -9.48 10.75
N PRO A 7 -0.15 -8.55 11.72
CA PRO A 7 -0.76 -8.79 13.03
C PRO A 7 -2.23 -9.22 12.89
N GLU A 8 -2.64 -10.26 13.62
CA GLU A 8 -4.01 -10.80 13.50
C GLU A 8 -5.09 -9.76 13.78
N ASP A 9 -4.83 -8.83 14.71
CA ASP A 9 -5.76 -7.75 15.04
C ASP A 9 -5.91 -6.75 13.88
N LEU A 10 -4.83 -6.48 13.15
CA LEU A 10 -4.90 -5.66 11.94
C LEU A 10 -5.72 -6.36 10.86
N HIS A 11 -5.55 -7.67 10.71
CA HIS A 11 -6.31 -8.46 9.74
C HIS A 11 -7.82 -8.48 10.03
N LYS A 12 -8.20 -8.63 11.31
CA LYS A 12 -9.62 -8.56 11.74
C LYS A 12 -10.24 -7.20 11.41
N ASN A 13 -9.51 -6.11 11.66
CA ASN A 13 -9.98 -4.76 11.39
C ASN A 13 -10.12 -4.49 9.88
N VAL A 14 -9.16 -4.91 9.07
CA VAL A 14 -9.23 -4.79 7.60
C VAL A 14 -10.37 -5.62 7.02
N LYS A 15 -10.61 -6.82 7.56
CA LYS A 15 -11.73 -7.67 7.14
C LYS A 15 -13.08 -7.03 7.47
N LYS A 16 -13.23 -6.43 8.66
CA LYS A 16 -14.45 -5.71 9.03
C LYS A 16 -14.68 -4.50 8.10
N PHE A 17 -13.65 -3.70 7.86
CA PHE A 17 -13.72 -2.59 6.92
C PHE A 17 -14.12 -3.03 5.50
N ALA A 18 -13.57 -4.15 5.02
CA ALA A 18 -13.94 -4.70 3.72
C ALA A 18 -15.43 -5.04 3.64
N ILE A 19 -16.00 -5.63 4.69
CA ILE A 19 -17.43 -5.97 4.76
C ILE A 19 -18.28 -4.69 4.81
N ASP A 20 -17.93 -3.75 5.70
CA ASP A 20 -18.70 -2.52 5.92
C ASP A 20 -18.77 -1.64 4.65
N HIS A 21 -17.73 -1.69 3.81
CA HIS A 21 -17.63 -0.90 2.58
C HIS A 21 -17.88 -1.70 1.29
N ASN A 22 -18.31 -2.97 1.39
CA ASN A 22 -18.53 -3.87 0.25
C ASN A 22 -17.32 -3.96 -0.70
N LEU A 23 -16.12 -4.09 -0.12
CA LEU A 23 -14.84 -4.22 -0.82
C LEU A 23 -14.29 -5.64 -0.66
N THR A 24 -13.37 -6.02 -1.55
CA THR A 24 -12.57 -7.22 -1.31
C THR A 24 -11.52 -6.95 -0.23
N ILE A 25 -11.07 -8.01 0.46
CA ILE A 25 -10.03 -7.86 1.49
C ILE A 25 -8.73 -7.27 0.91
N LYS A 26 -8.42 -7.57 -0.36
CA LYS A 26 -7.26 -7.02 -1.07
C LYS A 26 -7.40 -5.51 -1.25
N ASP A 27 -8.57 -5.04 -1.66
CA ASP A 27 -8.84 -3.62 -1.88
C ASP A 27 -8.80 -2.83 -0.57
N ALA A 28 -9.32 -3.43 0.51
CA ALA A 28 -9.23 -2.85 1.85
C ALA A 28 -7.77 -2.69 2.32
N TYR A 29 -6.91 -3.68 2.07
CA TYR A 29 -5.47 -3.54 2.32
C TYR A 29 -4.82 -2.48 1.44
N ALA A 30 -5.19 -2.40 0.16
CA ALA A 30 -4.66 -1.39 -0.75
C ALA A 30 -5.00 0.03 -0.28
N GLN A 31 -6.25 0.24 0.18
CA GLN A 31 -6.66 1.52 0.76
C GLN A 31 -5.94 1.84 2.06
N LEU A 32 -5.74 0.86 2.94
CA LEU A 32 -4.97 1.05 4.17
C LEU A 32 -3.52 1.46 3.87
N VAL A 33 -2.88 0.80 2.91
CA VAL A 33 -1.52 1.15 2.47
C VAL A 33 -1.50 2.56 1.86
N GLN A 34 -2.46 2.88 0.99
CA GLN A 34 -2.57 4.20 0.39
C GLN A 34 -2.74 5.29 1.45
N PHE A 35 -3.62 5.08 2.43
CA PHE A 35 -3.84 6.01 3.53
C PHE A 35 -2.59 6.17 4.41
N ALA A 36 -1.90 5.09 4.74
CA ALA A 36 -0.65 5.14 5.50
C ALA A 36 0.46 5.88 4.74
N LEU A 37 0.53 5.72 3.42
CA LEU A 37 1.45 6.45 2.56
C LEU A 37 1.08 7.93 2.49
N ASP A 38 -0.20 8.27 2.34
CA ASP A 38 -0.68 9.66 2.31
C ASP A 38 -0.47 10.37 3.66
N GLN A 39 -0.57 9.66 4.77
CA GLN A 39 -0.29 10.22 6.10
C GLN A 39 1.20 10.39 6.38
N LYS A 40 2.05 9.46 5.93
CA LYS A 40 3.51 9.55 6.13
C LYS A 40 4.20 10.51 5.15
N TYR A 41 3.62 10.72 3.97
CA TYR A 41 4.25 11.49 2.92
C TYR A 41 3.22 12.43 2.30
N ASP A 42 3.49 13.74 2.41
CA ASP A 42 2.82 14.75 1.58
C ASP A 42 2.87 14.30 0.11
N LYS A 43 1.79 14.48 -0.66
CA LYS A 43 1.71 14.08 -2.08
C LYS A 43 2.92 14.58 -2.89
N ASN A 44 3.48 15.72 -2.52
CA ASN A 44 4.70 16.26 -3.10
C ASN A 44 5.95 15.43 -2.77
N SER A 45 6.04 14.90 -1.55
CA SER A 45 7.10 14.00 -1.10
C SER A 45 7.01 12.62 -1.76
N LEU A 46 5.80 12.07 -1.95
CA LEU A 46 5.61 10.84 -2.73
C LEU A 46 6.05 11.00 -4.18
N LYS A 47 5.66 12.11 -4.84
CA LYS A 47 6.12 12.43 -6.20
C LYS A 47 7.64 12.57 -6.27
N LYS A 48 8.27 13.19 -5.27
CA LYS A 48 9.72 13.33 -5.20
C LYS A 48 10.42 11.98 -5.00
N ILE A 49 9.93 11.14 -4.10
CA ILE A 49 10.46 9.79 -3.86
C ILE A 49 10.27 8.89 -5.08
N LEU A 50 9.11 8.94 -5.74
CA LEU A 50 8.85 8.18 -6.97
C LEU A 50 9.75 8.65 -8.12
N LYS A 51 10.02 9.97 -8.21
CA LYS A 51 10.91 10.52 -9.22
C LYS A 51 12.39 10.20 -8.94
N ASP A 52 12.79 10.26 -7.67
CA ASP A 52 14.16 9.97 -7.23
C ASP A 52 14.45 8.46 -7.28
N LYS A 53 13.53 7.60 -6.84
CA LYS A 53 13.69 6.13 -6.90
C LYS A 53 13.39 5.54 -8.28
N GLY A 54 12.54 6.18 -9.09
CA GLY A 54 12.28 5.81 -10.48
C GLY A 54 13.44 6.13 -11.42
N SER A 55 14.39 6.97 -10.98
CA SER A 55 15.60 7.29 -11.74
C SER A 55 16.79 6.38 -11.40
N SER A 56 16.69 5.54 -10.37
CA SER A 56 17.88 4.84 -9.84
C SER A 56 17.93 3.33 -10.07
N ASP A 57 16.89 2.64 -10.55
CA ASP A 57 17.05 1.24 -10.94
C ASP A 57 16.03 0.78 -11.98
N ASN A 58 16.56 0.19 -13.05
CA ASN A 58 15.93 -0.72 -14.01
C ASN A 58 14.62 -1.37 -13.52
N ILE A 59 13.47 -0.80 -13.86
CA ILE A 59 12.24 -1.58 -14.01
C ILE A 59 12.15 -1.94 -15.49
N ILE A 60 12.80 -3.05 -15.84
CA ILE A 60 12.56 -3.74 -17.11
C ILE A 60 11.13 -4.28 -17.03
N VAL A 61 10.18 -3.57 -17.62
CA VAL A 61 8.89 -4.14 -18.00
C VAL A 61 9.16 -4.86 -19.33
N GLY A 62 9.48 -6.15 -19.23
CA GLY A 62 9.79 -6.99 -20.36
C GLY A 62 8.54 -7.35 -21.16
N SER A 63 8.55 -6.91 -22.42
CA SER A 63 7.88 -7.41 -23.64
C SER A 63 6.36 -7.38 -23.71
#